data_AF-W1F7T9-F1
#
_entry.id   AF-W1F7T9-F1
#
_cell.length_a   1.000
_cell.length_b   1.000
_cell.length_c   1.000
_cell.angle_alpha   90.00
_cell.angle_beta   90.00
_cell.angle_gamma   90.00
#
_symmetry.space_group_name_H-M   'P 1'
#
loop_
_entity.id
_entity.type
_entity.pdbx_description
1 polymer ?
#
loop_
_entity_poly.entity_id
_entity_poly.type
_entity_poly.pdbx_seq_one_letter_code
_entity_poly.pdbx_strand_id
1 'polypeptide(L)'
;MPSVFRDMKYADYQQIQFNHDKAYWNNLKTPFKLEFYHQGMYFDTPVKINEVTATAVKRIKYSPDYFTFGDVQHDKDTVKDLGFAGFKVLYPINSKDKNDEIVSMLGASYFRVIGAGQVYGLSARGLAIDTALPSGEEFPRFKEFWIERPKPTDKRFNHLCIA
;
A
#
# COMPACT_ATOMS: atom_id res chain seq x y z
N MET A 1 7.07 -16.10 -0.78
CA MET A 1 5.85 -16.14 0.06
C MET A 1 5.43 -17.59 0.32
N PRO A 2 5.13 -17.98 1.57
CA PRO A 2 4.61 -19.30 1.94
C PRO A 2 3.26 -19.65 1.29
N SER A 3 2.96 -20.94 1.12
CA SER A 3 1.73 -21.44 0.47
C SER A 3 0.47 -20.99 1.18
N VAL A 4 0.47 -20.96 2.52
CA VAL A 4 -0.69 -20.51 3.32
C VAL A 4 -1.19 -19.11 2.94
N PHE A 5 -0.31 -18.22 2.47
CA PHE A 5 -0.69 -16.89 1.98
C PHE A 5 -0.89 -16.85 0.47
N ARG A 6 -0.22 -17.71 -0.30
CA ARG A 6 -0.32 -17.76 -1.77
C ARG A 6 -1.63 -18.37 -2.23
N ASP A 7 -2.00 -19.47 -1.60
CA ASP A 7 -3.15 -20.30 -1.98
C ASP A 7 -4.39 -19.94 -1.15
N MET A 8 -4.31 -18.86 -0.37
CA MET A 8 -5.41 -18.42 0.48
C MET A 8 -6.62 -17.98 -0.33
N LYS A 9 -7.82 -18.24 0.21
CA LYS A 9 -9.06 -17.79 -0.41
C LYS A 9 -9.26 -16.31 -0.14
N TYR A 10 -10.05 -15.67 -1.00
CA TYR A 10 -10.41 -14.25 -0.84
C TYR A 10 -11.02 -13.93 0.53
N ALA A 11 -11.88 -14.81 1.05
CA ALA A 11 -12.48 -14.64 2.36
C ALA A 11 -11.43 -14.57 3.49
N ASP A 12 -10.38 -15.38 3.42
CA ASP A 12 -9.29 -15.37 4.39
C ASP A 12 -8.44 -14.10 4.24
N TYR A 13 -8.17 -13.67 3.01
CA TYR A 13 -7.41 -12.45 2.77
C TYR A 13 -8.11 -11.19 3.29
N GLN A 14 -9.44 -11.12 3.19
CA GLN A 14 -10.22 -10.01 3.75
C GLN A 14 -10.16 -9.91 5.28
N GLN A 15 -9.85 -11.01 5.98
CA GLN A 15 -9.64 -10.99 7.42
C GLN A 15 -8.31 -10.32 7.80
N ILE A 16 -7.34 -10.27 6.87
CA ILE A 16 -6.09 -9.56 7.10
C ILE A 16 -6.33 -8.06 6.93
N GLN A 17 -6.40 -7.36 8.05
CA GLN A 17 -6.70 -5.93 8.09
C GLN A 17 -5.53 -5.14 8.67
N PHE A 18 -5.31 -3.94 8.15
CA PHE A 18 -4.33 -3.04 8.74
C PHE A 18 -4.85 -2.54 10.09
N ASN A 19 -3.98 -2.51 11.10
CA ASN A 19 -4.28 -1.90 12.38
C ASN A 19 -4.16 -0.37 12.26
N HIS A 20 -5.30 0.32 12.15
CA HIS A 20 -5.37 1.78 11.95
C HIS A 20 -4.62 2.61 13.01
N ASP A 21 -4.48 2.11 14.24
CA ASP A 21 -3.69 2.79 15.29
C ASP A 21 -2.19 2.87 14.93
N LYS A 22 -1.73 1.95 14.07
CA LYS A 22 -0.36 1.86 13.58
C LYS A 22 -0.15 2.56 12.25
N ALA A 23 -1.08 3.40 11.78
CA ALA A 23 -0.87 4.19 10.57
C ALA A 23 0.49 4.91 10.62
N TYR A 24 1.25 4.82 9.53
CA TYR A 24 2.53 5.48 9.45
C TYR A 24 2.31 7.00 9.58
N TRP A 25 3.17 7.64 10.39
CA TRP A 25 3.03 9.03 10.81
C TRP A 25 1.84 9.35 11.71
N ASN A 26 1.14 8.38 12.31
CA ASN A 26 0.06 8.67 13.27
C ASN A 26 0.53 9.62 14.38
N ASN A 27 1.75 9.41 14.87
CA ASN A 27 2.38 10.21 15.93
C ASN A 27 3.10 11.49 15.44
N LEU A 28 3.00 11.82 14.16
CA LEU A 28 3.58 13.05 13.61
C LEU A 28 2.50 14.08 13.31
N LYS A 29 2.86 15.36 13.45
CA LYS A 29 2.04 16.50 13.06
C LYS A 29 2.05 16.66 11.53
N THR A 30 1.30 15.82 10.83
CA THR A 30 1.08 15.88 9.38
C THR A 30 -0.35 15.44 9.08
N PRO A 31 -1.04 16.08 8.10
CA PRO A 31 -2.38 15.68 7.71
C PRO A 31 -2.39 14.37 6.91
N PHE A 32 -1.26 13.93 6.34
CA PHE A 32 -1.18 12.68 5.60
C PHE A 32 -0.77 11.52 6.51
N LYS A 33 -1.41 10.37 6.33
CA LYS A 33 -1.00 9.09 6.93
C LYS A 33 -0.77 8.05 5.84
N LEU A 34 0.00 7.01 6.15
CA LEU A 34 0.12 5.84 5.28
C LEU A 34 -0.39 4.60 6.01
N GLU A 35 -1.06 3.75 5.27
CA GLU A 35 -1.30 2.37 5.69
C GLU A 35 -0.78 1.43 4.60
N PHE A 36 -0.54 0.18 4.95
CA PHE A 36 0.11 -0.77 4.06
C PHE A 36 -0.82 -1.93 3.74
N TYR A 37 -0.64 -2.52 2.57
CA TYR A 37 -1.31 -3.77 2.20
C TYR A 37 -0.39 -4.95 2.52
N HIS A 38 -0.96 -6.00 3.08
CA HIS A 38 -0.26 -7.26 3.34
C HIS A 38 -0.12 -8.07 2.05
N GLN A 39 0.92 -8.90 1.93
CA GLN A 39 1.01 -9.88 0.86
C GLN A 39 -0.03 -11.00 1.00
N GLY A 40 -0.49 -11.55 -0.11
CA GLY A 40 -1.43 -12.67 -0.09
C GLY A 40 -2.19 -12.81 -1.41
N MET A 41 -2.70 -14.01 -1.64
CA MET A 41 -3.31 -14.41 -2.91
C MET A 41 -2.36 -14.10 -4.08
N TYR A 42 -2.83 -13.28 -5.02
CA TYR A 42 -2.11 -12.84 -6.21
C TYR A 42 -1.05 -11.75 -5.93
N PHE A 43 -0.97 -11.20 -4.70
CA PHE A 43 0.05 -10.24 -4.29
C PHE A 43 1.28 -10.94 -3.71
N ASP A 44 1.90 -11.81 -4.51
CA ASP A 44 2.96 -12.73 -4.09
C ASP A 44 4.37 -12.11 -4.02
N THR A 45 4.51 -10.92 -4.59
CA THR A 45 5.77 -10.20 -4.71
C THR A 45 5.66 -8.85 -3.99
N PRO A 46 6.52 -8.58 -3.00
CA PRO A 46 6.43 -7.35 -2.23
C PRO A 46 6.97 -6.14 -3.00
N VAL A 47 6.57 -4.96 -2.57
CA VAL A 47 7.19 -3.69 -2.93
C VAL A 47 8.07 -3.18 -1.79
N LYS A 48 9.16 -2.52 -2.16
CA LYS A 48 9.99 -1.77 -1.20
C LYS A 48 9.39 -0.38 -1.03
N ILE A 49 9.29 0.08 0.22
CA ILE A 49 8.78 1.41 0.56
C ILE A 49 9.81 2.10 1.45
N ASN A 50 10.23 3.28 1.03
CA ASN A 50 11.20 4.11 1.71
C ASN A 50 10.56 5.46 2.07
N GLU A 51 10.79 5.92 3.28
CA GLU A 51 10.51 7.29 3.70
C GLU A 51 11.70 8.17 3.35
N VAL A 52 11.46 9.32 2.72
CA VAL A 52 12.44 10.37 2.51
C VAL A 52 12.15 11.50 3.51
N THR A 53 13.11 11.78 4.39
CA THR A 53 13.09 12.95 5.27
C THR A 53 14.00 14.03 4.72
N ALA A 54 14.02 15.21 5.36
CA ALA A 54 14.92 16.30 4.99
C ALA A 54 16.43 15.92 5.02
N THR A 55 16.79 14.84 5.72
CA THR A 55 18.20 14.48 5.97
C THR A 55 18.56 13.04 5.62
N ALA A 56 17.58 12.17 5.33
CA ALA A 56 17.86 10.75 5.12
C ALA A 56 16.77 10.06 4.30
N VAL A 57 17.14 8.91 3.74
CA VAL A 57 16.20 7.92 3.19
C VAL A 57 16.18 6.72 4.13
N LYS A 58 15.00 6.34 4.62
CA LYS A 58 14.81 5.24 5.57
C LYS A 58 13.85 4.19 5.00
N ARG A 59 14.28 2.94 4.96
CA ARG A 59 13.40 1.83 4.60
C ARG A 59 12.30 1.67 5.66
N ILE A 60 11.04 1.71 5.23
CA ILE A 60 9.90 1.35 6.08
C ILE A 60 9.82 -0.18 6.13
N LYS A 61 10.41 -0.79 7.16
CA LYS A 61 10.44 -2.25 7.27
C LYS A 61 9.03 -2.80 7.43
N TYR A 62 8.76 -3.90 6.74
CA TYR A 62 7.57 -4.69 7.01
C TYR A 62 7.61 -5.20 8.45
N SER A 63 6.43 -5.25 9.08
CA SER A 63 6.21 -5.98 10.32
C SER A 63 4.80 -6.56 10.29
N PRO A 64 4.60 -7.83 10.69
CA PRO A 64 3.26 -8.39 10.85
C PRO A 64 2.44 -7.60 11.88
N ASP A 65 3.11 -6.89 12.80
CA ASP A 65 2.48 -6.06 13.81
C ASP A 65 1.57 -4.96 13.23
N TYR A 66 1.78 -4.54 11.98
CA TYR A 66 0.90 -3.59 11.30
C TYR A 66 -0.48 -4.17 10.99
N PHE A 67 -0.67 -5.48 11.14
CA PHE A 67 -1.85 -6.18 10.68
C PHE A 67 -2.50 -6.99 11.81
N THR A 68 -3.82 -7.13 11.71
CA THR A 68 -4.57 -8.19 12.36
C THR A 68 -4.83 -9.27 11.32
N PHE A 69 -4.79 -10.54 11.73
CA PHE A 69 -4.96 -11.67 10.79
C PHE A 69 -6.31 -12.37 10.94
N GLY A 70 -7.18 -11.90 11.85
CA GLY A 70 -8.45 -12.56 12.17
C GLY A 70 -8.23 -14.03 12.53
N ASP A 71 -9.01 -14.92 11.90
CA ASP A 71 -8.95 -16.37 12.11
C ASP A 71 -7.97 -17.08 11.15
N VAL A 72 -7.25 -16.33 10.31
CA VAL A 72 -6.26 -16.90 9.37
C VAL A 72 -5.17 -17.62 10.16
N GLN A 73 -5.15 -18.94 10.03
CA GLN A 73 -4.14 -19.78 10.66
C GLN A 73 -2.79 -19.53 9.98
N HIS A 74 -1.81 -19.07 10.74
CA HIS A 74 -0.47 -18.83 10.26
C HIS A 74 0.54 -18.98 11.40
N ASP A 75 1.74 -19.46 11.07
CA ASP A 75 2.83 -19.46 12.04
C ASP A 75 3.46 -18.07 12.10
N LYS A 76 3.80 -17.59 13.30
CA LYS A 76 4.50 -16.31 13.48
C LYS A 76 5.80 -16.23 12.68
N ASP A 77 6.46 -17.36 12.50
CA ASP A 77 7.66 -17.46 11.69
C ASP A 77 7.40 -17.37 10.18
N THR A 78 6.21 -17.70 9.71
CA THR A 78 5.88 -17.64 8.27
C THR A 78 5.62 -16.22 7.79
N VAL A 79 5.22 -15.31 8.68
CA VAL A 79 4.94 -13.92 8.33
C VAL A 79 6.18 -13.02 8.37
N LYS A 80 7.21 -13.37 9.13
CA LYS A 80 8.38 -12.49 9.35
C LYS A 80 9.16 -12.15 8.06
N ASP A 81 9.15 -13.06 7.09
CA ASP A 81 9.90 -12.92 5.83
C ASP A 81 9.05 -12.36 4.67
N LEU A 82 7.85 -11.85 4.99
CA LEU A 82 6.98 -11.18 4.04
C LEU A 82 7.37 -9.70 3.87
N GLY A 83 6.66 -9.03 2.97
CA GLY A 83 6.75 -7.59 2.74
C GLY A 83 5.37 -6.94 2.63
N PHE A 84 5.38 -5.67 2.24
CA PHE A 84 4.17 -4.97 1.87
C PHE A 84 3.81 -5.27 0.42
N ALA A 85 2.55 -5.57 0.13
CA ALA A 85 2.04 -5.68 -1.24
C ALA A 85 1.87 -4.32 -1.92
N GLY A 86 1.67 -3.27 -1.11
CA GLY A 86 1.37 -1.93 -1.57
C GLY A 86 1.14 -0.99 -0.38
N PHE A 87 0.64 0.20 -0.66
CA PHE A 87 0.27 1.16 0.37
C PHE A 87 -0.92 2.02 -0.05
N LYS A 88 -1.52 2.66 0.92
CA LYS A 88 -2.56 3.67 0.73
C LYS A 88 -2.20 4.95 1.47
N VAL A 89 -2.68 6.07 0.95
CA VAL A 89 -2.50 7.40 1.53
C VAL A 89 -3.83 7.85 2.09
N LEU A 90 -3.82 8.28 3.34
CA LEU A 90 -5.00 8.83 4.00
C LEU A 90 -4.81 10.33 4.23
N TYR A 91 -5.90 11.08 4.10
CA TYR A 91 -5.94 12.52 4.30
C TYR A 91 -7.35 12.95 4.74
N PRO A 92 -7.50 13.99 5.59
CA PRO A 92 -8.79 14.53 6.00
C PRO A 92 -9.45 15.35 4.88
N ILE A 93 -9.86 14.67 3.81
CA ILE A 93 -10.39 15.30 2.60
C ILE A 93 -11.86 15.72 2.75
N ASN A 94 -12.65 14.97 3.53
CA ASN A 94 -14.08 15.23 3.71
C ASN A 94 -14.39 15.93 5.04
N SER A 95 -13.70 15.56 6.13
CA SER A 95 -13.85 16.20 7.45
C SER A 95 -12.53 16.24 8.20
N LYS A 96 -12.38 17.16 9.16
CA LYS A 96 -11.11 17.40 9.88
C LYS A 96 -10.73 16.29 10.86
N ASP A 97 -11.71 15.52 11.28
CA ASP A 97 -11.68 14.50 12.32
C ASP A 97 -11.59 13.07 11.76
N LYS A 98 -11.59 12.92 10.43
CA LYS A 98 -11.53 11.62 9.75
C LYS A 98 -10.43 11.61 8.70
N ASN A 99 -9.57 10.60 8.75
CA ASN A 99 -8.59 10.36 7.68
C ASN A 99 -9.21 9.39 6.65
N ASP A 100 -9.61 9.90 5.49
CA ASP A 100 -10.15 9.08 4.41
C ASP A 100 -9.03 8.59 3.48
N GLU A 101 -9.18 7.40 2.92
CA GLU A 101 -8.27 6.89 1.90
C GLU A 101 -8.42 7.72 0.61
N ILE A 102 -7.34 8.38 0.17
CA ILE A 102 -7.34 9.20 -1.05
C ILE A 102 -6.56 8.58 -2.20
N VAL A 103 -5.60 7.69 -1.91
CA VAL A 103 -4.77 7.00 -2.91
C VAL A 103 -4.56 5.56 -2.48
N SER A 104 -4.65 4.62 -3.42
CA SER A 104 -4.31 3.21 -3.24
C SER A 104 -3.32 2.77 -4.30
N MET A 105 -2.14 2.32 -3.90
CA MET A 105 -1.06 1.82 -4.78
C MET A 105 -0.91 0.31 -4.56
N LEU A 106 -1.49 -0.51 -5.44
CA LEU A 106 -1.55 -1.95 -5.24
C LEU A 106 -1.72 -2.71 -6.58
N GLY A 107 -0.87 -3.71 -6.80
CA GLY A 107 -0.94 -4.61 -7.95
C GLY A 107 -0.34 -4.02 -9.24
N ALA A 108 0.57 -4.77 -9.87
CA ALA A 108 1.33 -4.32 -11.04
C ALA A 108 1.77 -2.84 -10.91
N SER A 109 1.48 -2.02 -11.91
CA SER A 109 1.68 -0.56 -11.85
C SER A 109 0.36 0.21 -11.67
N TYR A 110 -0.69 -0.46 -11.17
CA TYR A 110 -2.00 0.14 -10.96
C TYR A 110 -2.06 0.99 -9.69
N PHE A 111 -2.90 2.01 -9.75
CA PHE A 111 -3.28 2.80 -8.59
C PHE A 111 -4.67 3.41 -8.76
N ARG A 112 -5.29 3.78 -7.64
CA ARG A 112 -6.58 4.46 -7.60
C ARG A 112 -6.46 5.74 -6.79
N VAL A 113 -7.22 6.77 -7.19
CA VAL A 113 -7.24 8.07 -6.51
C VAL A 113 -8.70 8.53 -6.40
N ILE A 114 -9.03 9.18 -5.29
CA ILE A 114 -10.32 9.86 -5.12
C ILE A 114 -10.12 11.32 -4.67
N GLY A 115 -11.10 12.15 -5.02
CA GLY A 115 -11.30 13.50 -4.47
C GLY A 115 -12.35 13.54 -3.37
N ALA A 116 -12.68 14.75 -2.92
CA ALA A 116 -13.70 14.97 -1.89
C ALA A 116 -15.07 14.44 -2.34
N GLY A 117 -15.77 13.74 -1.45
CA GLY A 117 -17.10 13.17 -1.67
C GLY A 117 -17.16 11.99 -2.64
N GLN A 118 -16.02 11.45 -3.07
CA GLN A 118 -15.96 10.36 -4.04
C GLN A 118 -15.75 9.00 -3.37
N VAL A 119 -16.08 7.94 -4.13
CA VAL A 119 -15.75 6.56 -3.81
C VAL A 119 -14.85 5.99 -4.90
N TYR A 120 -14.11 4.93 -4.59
CA TYR A 120 -13.25 4.29 -5.59
C TYR A 120 -14.05 3.78 -6.79
N GLY A 121 -13.61 4.16 -7.99
CA GLY A 121 -14.10 3.65 -9.26
C GLY A 121 -12.95 3.11 -10.10
N LEU A 122 -12.57 3.87 -11.13
CA LEU A 122 -11.52 3.49 -12.09
C LEU A 122 -10.13 3.43 -11.46
N SER A 123 -9.26 2.61 -12.07
CA SER A 123 -7.83 2.59 -11.80
C SER A 123 -7.06 3.31 -12.92
N ALA A 124 -5.95 3.93 -12.57
CA ALA A 124 -4.89 4.30 -13.49
C ALA A 124 -3.75 3.28 -13.42
N ARG A 125 -2.83 3.30 -14.38
CA ARG A 125 -1.61 2.48 -14.39
C ARG A 125 -0.41 3.30 -14.86
N GLY A 126 0.77 3.00 -14.32
CA GLY A 126 2.02 3.68 -14.65
C GLY A 126 2.52 3.39 -16.06
N LEU A 127 2.30 2.17 -16.56
CA LEU A 127 2.68 1.75 -17.90
C LEU A 127 1.76 0.64 -18.42
N ALA A 128 1.59 0.59 -19.74
CA ALA A 128 0.87 -0.45 -20.47
C ALA A 128 1.72 -0.88 -21.65
N ILE A 129 1.91 -2.19 -21.84
CA ILE A 129 2.71 -2.75 -22.92
C ILE A 129 1.87 -3.82 -23.61
N ASP A 130 1.78 -3.73 -24.94
CA ASP A 130 1.09 -4.71 -25.78
C ASP A 130 -0.39 -4.98 -25.42
N THR A 131 -1.06 -3.99 -24.80
CA THR A 131 -2.49 -4.07 -24.50
C THR A 131 -3.28 -4.35 -25.78
N ALA A 132 -4.13 -5.37 -25.73
CA ALA A 132 -5.00 -5.83 -26.82
C ALA A 132 -4.28 -6.39 -28.07
N LEU A 133 -2.99 -6.70 -27.98
CA LEU A 133 -2.27 -7.43 -29.04
C LEU A 133 -2.42 -8.96 -28.88
N PRO A 134 -2.46 -9.72 -29.99
CA PRO A 134 -2.53 -11.19 -29.95
C PRO A 134 -1.33 -11.87 -29.25
N SER A 135 -0.19 -11.18 -29.15
CA SER A 135 0.99 -11.66 -28.42
C SER A 135 0.77 -11.79 -26.91
N GLY A 136 -0.27 -11.14 -26.38
CA GLY A 136 -0.55 -11.06 -24.95
C GLY A 136 -0.07 -9.73 -24.36
N GLU A 137 -0.81 -9.24 -23.38
CA GLU A 137 -0.47 -8.01 -22.65
C GLU A 137 0.61 -8.28 -21.59
N GLU A 138 1.60 -7.39 -21.51
CA GLU A 138 2.58 -7.38 -20.43
C GLU A 138 2.18 -6.37 -19.35
N PHE A 139 2.36 -6.76 -18.09
CA PHE A 139 1.97 -5.96 -16.93
C PHE A 139 3.19 -5.52 -16.11
N PRO A 140 3.84 -4.39 -16.47
CA PRO A 140 4.90 -3.79 -15.66
C PRO A 140 4.41 -3.49 -14.25
N ARG A 141 5.32 -3.59 -13.27
CA ARG A 141 4.97 -3.41 -11.87
C ARG A 141 5.85 -2.40 -11.16
N PHE A 142 5.26 -1.60 -10.27
CA PHE A 142 6.07 -0.85 -9.34
C PHE A 142 6.74 -1.80 -8.35
N LYS A 143 8.06 -1.71 -8.21
CA LYS A 143 8.84 -2.56 -7.30
C LYS A 143 9.36 -1.81 -6.07
N GLU A 144 9.49 -0.49 -6.16
CA GLU A 144 10.04 0.33 -5.08
C GLU A 144 9.49 1.75 -5.11
N PHE A 145 9.25 2.31 -3.91
CA PHE A 145 8.70 3.64 -3.68
C PHE A 145 9.59 4.45 -2.73
N TRP A 146 9.67 5.75 -3.00
CA TRP A 146 10.25 6.75 -2.10
C TRP A 146 9.18 7.80 -1.81
N ILE A 147 8.73 7.86 -0.57
CA ILE A 147 7.66 8.73 -0.13
C ILE A 147 8.26 9.85 0.71
N GLU A 148 8.11 11.08 0.26
CA GLU A 148 8.57 12.25 1.02
C GLU A 148 7.67 12.46 2.24
N ARG A 149 8.26 12.62 3.42
CA ARG A 149 7.55 12.97 4.64
C ARG A 149 6.98 14.39 4.52
N PRO A 150 5.65 14.58 4.52
CA PRO A 150 5.06 15.90 4.42
C PRO A 150 5.28 16.71 5.71
N LYS A 151 5.40 18.03 5.56
CA LYS A 151 5.43 18.99 6.67
C LYS A 151 4.02 19.21 7.22
N PRO A 152 3.88 19.75 8.44
CA PRO A 152 2.56 19.92 9.09
C PRO A 152 1.52 20.71 8.29
N THR A 153 1.97 21.64 7.44
CA THR A 153 1.11 22.53 6.65
C THR A 153 0.99 22.11 5.19
N ASP A 154 1.64 21.03 4.78
CA ASP A 154 1.65 20.61 3.39
C ASP A 154 0.28 20.08 2.98
N LYS A 155 -0.15 20.48 1.78
CA LYS A 155 -1.39 20.03 1.13
C LYS A 155 -1.10 19.13 -0.08
N ARG A 156 0.15 18.70 -0.21
CA ARG A 156 0.64 17.89 -1.33
C ARG A 156 1.38 16.69 -0.75
N PHE A 157 1.27 15.57 -1.46
CA PHE A 157 1.95 14.33 -1.14
C PHE A 157 2.82 13.95 -2.33
N ASN A 158 4.13 13.85 -2.11
CA ASN A 158 5.09 13.52 -3.15
C ASN A 158 5.61 12.10 -2.96
N HIS A 159 5.67 11.35 -4.05
CA HIS A 159 6.36 10.07 -4.06
C HIS A 159 7.02 9.83 -5.43
N LEU A 160 8.07 9.03 -5.42
CA LEU A 160 8.73 8.48 -6.61
C LEU A 160 8.55 6.97 -6.61
N CYS A 161 8.54 6.38 -7.81
CA CYS A 161 8.42 4.94 -7.98
C CYS A 161 9.38 4.44 -9.07
N ILE A 162 9.78 3.17 -8.96
CA ILE A 162 10.48 2.45 -10.04
C ILE A 162 9.54 1.36 -10.55
N ALA A 163 9.28 1.39 -11.85
CA ALA A 163 8.60 0.33 -12.61
C ALA A 163 9.61 -0.71 -13.16
#